data_AF-A0A2K2FT86-F1
#
_entry.id   AF-A0A2K2FT86-F1
#
_cell.length_a   1.000
_cell.length_b   1.000
_cell.length_c   1.000
_cell.angle_alpha   90.00
_cell.angle_beta   90.00
_cell.angle_gamma   90.00
#
_symmetry.space_group_name_H-M   'P 1'
#
loop_
_entity.id
_entity.type
_entity.pdbx_description
1 polymer ?
#
loop_
_entity_poly.entity_id
_entity_poly.type
_entity_poly.pdbx_seq_one_letter_code
_entity_poly.pdbx_strand_id
1 'polypeptide(L)'
;MALRNILPVLAITLPGSLALSACNRGLHEPPPRANDAIHFEPQASLITVPVHADLSELAASLDREIPRVLWTIDKPDQTCVKSKEVDIGIATLKTPKLKCRIIGEVTRGSMTFAGHGKEIRLTLPLHAELRAEDIGGVLKRETATADATAHATVRITLAEDWTPRGTVDIRYDWTNAPHAEFLGQRIDFTEQADRKIAPIIARLERDLPGQLGRLELRRQVEQAWKSAFTTLSLNRENPPVWMRVKPTELQYGGYEIDGKRLLLRLGLKAQTETFVGRRPEDPAPAPLPPVRPLEAQAGRLAFFIPVIADYRELEPVLVKALRKRSARPFTVPGVGPVRADFHKVTIYGTTGGRIAVGATFTARDEAGRLGRTKGTVWMTGTPVNARDSRRVGFENFEVSGTTDMRGGDLILRLANTPGMSATIAGALAQNFENDYAELLGKIAHAIEDKREGDLVIRAKVTKTQTGRITAAGRGLYLPVWADGTASITVKD
;
A
#
# COMPACT_ATOMS: atom_id res chain seq x y z
N MET A 1 -59.83 -57.40 34.96
CA MET A 1 -58.90 -57.10 36.07
C MET A 1 -58.85 -55.59 36.22
N ALA A 2 -59.80 -54.91 36.87
CA ALA A 2 -60.27 -55.05 38.26
C ALA A 2 -59.14 -54.89 39.27
N LEU A 3 -58.94 -53.67 39.78
CA LEU A 3 -59.06 -53.41 41.22
C LEU A 3 -59.28 -51.92 41.47
N ARG A 4 -60.25 -51.69 42.36
CA ARG A 4 -60.91 -50.44 42.75
C ARG A 4 -60.95 -50.50 44.28
N ASN A 5 -60.63 -49.40 44.97
CA ASN A 5 -61.05 -49.03 46.35
C ASN A 5 -60.43 -47.63 46.67
N ILE A 6 -61.19 -46.53 46.83
CA ILE A 6 -61.98 -46.05 48.01
C ILE A 6 -61.04 -45.64 49.18
N LEU A 7 -61.00 -44.44 49.82
CA LEU A 7 -61.66 -43.11 49.79
C LEU A 7 -60.87 -42.19 50.81
N PRO A 8 -61.35 -41.00 51.28
CA PRO A 8 -60.82 -39.63 51.04
C PRO A 8 -60.12 -38.94 52.24
N VAL A 9 -59.49 -37.76 52.04
CA VAL A 9 -59.48 -36.66 53.04
C VAL A 9 -59.41 -35.28 52.34
N LEU A 10 -60.25 -34.35 52.82
CA LEU A 10 -60.31 -32.90 52.60
C LEU A 10 -58.95 -32.19 52.44
N ALA A 11 -58.90 -31.10 51.64
CA ALA A 11 -58.84 -29.72 52.14
C ALA A 11 -58.38 -28.67 51.10
N ILE A 12 -59.23 -27.65 50.95
CA ILE A 12 -58.91 -26.22 50.81
C ILE A 12 -58.31 -25.74 49.47
N THR A 13 -59.20 -25.09 48.72
CA THR A 13 -58.94 -24.07 47.70
C THR A 13 -58.23 -22.83 48.28
N LEU A 14 -57.13 -22.41 47.64
CA LEU A 14 -56.59 -21.05 47.75
C LEU A 14 -55.98 -20.64 46.40
N PRO A 15 -56.45 -19.56 45.75
CA PRO A 15 -55.85 -19.05 44.52
C PRO A 15 -54.60 -18.25 44.89
N GLY A 16 -53.43 -18.82 44.61
CA GLY A 16 -52.15 -18.14 44.73
C GLY A 16 -51.94 -17.19 43.56
N SER A 17 -52.19 -15.91 43.81
CA SER A 17 -51.86 -14.78 42.94
C SER A 17 -50.37 -14.82 42.56
N LEU A 18 -50.09 -15.21 41.32
CA LEU A 18 -48.80 -14.99 40.67
C LEU A 18 -48.61 -13.48 40.49
N ALA A 19 -47.97 -12.85 41.47
CA ALA A 19 -47.50 -11.48 41.36
C ALA A 19 -46.46 -11.43 40.22
N LEU A 20 -46.86 -10.86 39.09
CA LEU A 20 -45.96 -10.33 38.07
C LEU A 20 -45.15 -9.20 38.72
N SER A 21 -43.98 -9.55 39.28
CA SER A 21 -42.92 -8.57 39.55
C SER A 21 -42.27 -8.19 38.22
N ALA A 22 -43.01 -7.46 37.38
CA ALA A 22 -42.45 -6.76 36.24
C ALA A 22 -41.50 -5.67 36.77
N CYS A 23 -40.22 -5.83 36.46
CA CYS A 23 -39.11 -5.06 37.01
C CYS A 23 -39.24 -3.55 36.74
N ASN A 24 -39.54 -2.78 37.78
CA ASN A 24 -39.21 -1.37 37.83
C ASN A 24 -37.70 -1.25 38.16
N ARG A 25 -36.82 -1.47 37.16
CA ARG A 25 -35.39 -1.17 37.34
C ARG A 25 -35.27 0.32 37.64
N GLY A 26 -34.81 0.65 38.84
CA GLY A 26 -34.85 2.02 39.34
C GLY A 26 -34.01 2.96 38.49
N LEU A 27 -34.45 4.23 38.40
CA LEU A 27 -33.73 5.38 37.83
C LEU A 27 -32.31 5.62 38.40
N HIS A 28 -31.83 4.73 39.27
CA HIS A 28 -30.64 4.84 40.11
C HIS A 28 -29.56 3.80 39.79
N GLU A 29 -29.84 2.79 38.96
CA GLU A 29 -28.86 1.76 38.62
C GLU A 29 -28.08 2.11 37.34
N PRO A 30 -26.80 1.69 37.22
CA PRO A 30 -26.07 1.81 35.98
C PRO A 30 -26.74 0.99 34.86
N PRO A 31 -26.80 1.50 33.62
CA PRO A 31 -27.33 0.76 32.48
C PRO A 31 -26.62 -0.58 32.27
N PRO A 32 -27.31 -1.63 31.76
CA PRO A 32 -26.68 -2.94 31.55
C PRO A 32 -25.55 -2.86 30.51
N ARG A 33 -24.46 -3.60 30.73
CA ARG A 33 -23.36 -3.70 29.77
C ARG A 33 -23.66 -4.77 28.72
N ALA A 34 -23.43 -4.45 27.46
CA ALA A 34 -23.40 -5.41 26.37
C ALA A 34 -21.94 -5.80 26.05
N ASN A 35 -21.73 -6.99 25.49
CA ASN A 35 -20.40 -7.55 25.21
C ASN A 35 -20.26 -8.08 23.76
N ASP A 36 -21.27 -7.81 22.92
CA ASP A 36 -21.29 -8.17 21.51
C ASP A 36 -20.13 -7.50 20.75
N ALA A 37 -19.60 -8.24 19.78
CA ALA A 37 -18.51 -7.78 18.94
C ALA A 37 -19.03 -6.83 17.84
N ILE A 38 -18.13 -6.00 17.34
CA ILE A 38 -18.42 -5.20 16.15
C ILE A 38 -18.43 -6.15 14.95
N HIS A 39 -19.56 -6.20 14.25
CA HIS A 39 -19.71 -6.97 13.01
C HIS A 39 -19.66 -6.02 11.81
N PHE A 40 -18.79 -6.31 10.85
CA PHE A 40 -18.75 -5.62 9.57
C PHE A 40 -18.32 -6.60 8.47
N GLU A 41 -18.77 -6.35 7.25
CA GLU A 41 -18.28 -7.07 6.08
C GLU A 41 -16.92 -6.50 5.69
N PRO A 42 -15.84 -7.32 5.67
CA PRO A 42 -14.54 -6.85 5.20
C PRO A 42 -14.63 -6.44 3.74
N GLN A 43 -14.23 -5.21 3.42
CA GLN A 43 -14.07 -4.77 2.04
C GLN A 43 -12.59 -4.57 1.72
N ALA A 44 -12.21 -4.90 0.49
CA ALA A 44 -10.84 -4.72 0.04
C ALA A 44 -10.56 -3.25 -0.26
N SER A 45 -9.46 -2.77 0.28
CA SER A 45 -8.78 -1.55 -0.14
C SER A 45 -7.93 -1.85 -1.38
N LEU A 46 -7.97 -0.98 -2.39
CA LEU A 46 -7.20 -1.11 -3.64
C LEU A 46 -6.31 0.13 -3.83
N ILE A 47 -5.04 -0.11 -4.09
CA ILE A 47 -4.10 0.91 -4.53
C ILE A 47 -3.50 0.44 -5.85
N THR A 48 -3.64 1.24 -6.90
CA THR A 48 -2.94 1.03 -8.17
C THR A 48 -2.01 2.21 -8.42
N VAL A 49 -0.76 1.93 -8.77
CA VAL A 49 0.28 2.95 -8.93
C VAL A 49 0.94 2.82 -10.31
N PRO A 50 1.04 3.92 -11.06
CA PRO A 50 2.04 4.06 -12.10
C PRO A 50 3.40 4.31 -11.42
N VAL A 51 4.37 3.47 -11.76
CA VAL A 51 5.78 3.66 -11.40
C VAL A 51 6.49 4.23 -12.61
N HIS A 52 7.03 5.43 -12.46
CA HIS A 52 7.80 6.10 -13.50
C HIS A 52 9.30 5.93 -13.25
N ALA A 53 10.03 5.49 -14.28
CA ALA A 53 11.49 5.36 -14.28
C ALA A 53 12.09 5.89 -15.59
N ASP A 54 13.35 6.34 -15.56
CA ASP A 54 14.10 6.79 -16.74
C ASP A 54 15.06 5.68 -17.22
N LEU A 55 14.96 5.30 -18.49
CA LEU A 55 15.82 4.30 -19.11
C LEU A 55 17.28 4.79 -19.26
N SER A 56 17.55 6.09 -19.15
CA SER A 56 18.90 6.65 -19.16
C SER A 56 19.70 6.22 -17.93
N GLU A 57 19.05 6.02 -16.79
CA GLU A 57 19.69 5.50 -15.58
C GLU A 57 20.06 4.03 -15.75
N LEU A 58 19.14 3.24 -16.32
CA LEU A 58 19.42 1.85 -16.69
C LEU A 58 20.59 1.78 -17.69
N ALA A 59 20.62 2.68 -18.67
CA ALA A 59 21.71 2.82 -19.62
C ALA A 59 23.04 3.08 -18.91
N ALA A 60 23.07 4.06 -18.01
CA ALA A 60 24.27 4.43 -17.26
C ALA A 60 24.76 3.30 -16.34
N SER A 61 23.85 2.54 -15.73
CA SER A 61 24.22 1.39 -14.90
C SER A 61 24.85 0.27 -15.72
N LEU A 62 24.21 -0.11 -16.82
CA LEU A 62 24.74 -1.15 -17.70
C LEU A 62 26.03 -0.70 -18.41
N ASP A 63 26.18 0.59 -18.70
CA ASP A 63 27.42 1.15 -19.25
C ASP A 63 28.61 1.03 -18.29
N ARG A 64 28.37 0.95 -16.97
CA ARG A 64 29.42 0.69 -15.97
C ARG A 64 29.75 -0.79 -15.83
N GLU A 65 28.75 -1.66 -15.99
CA GLU A 65 28.92 -3.10 -15.80
C GLU A 65 29.49 -3.81 -17.03
N ILE A 66 29.09 -3.40 -18.24
CA ILE A 66 29.58 -4.01 -19.49
C ILE A 66 30.95 -3.41 -19.81
N PRO A 67 32.01 -4.21 -20.04
CA PRO A 67 33.32 -3.67 -20.37
C PRO A 67 33.30 -2.90 -21.70
N ARG A 68 34.17 -1.88 -21.83
CA ARG A 68 34.34 -1.12 -23.09
C ARG A 68 34.99 -1.96 -24.18
N VAL A 69 35.92 -2.84 -23.81
CA VAL A 69 36.52 -3.83 -24.69
C VAL A 69 35.72 -5.12 -24.56
N LEU A 70 35.04 -5.53 -25.63
CA LEU A 70 34.16 -6.70 -25.66
C LEU A 70 34.91 -7.99 -26.00
N TRP A 71 35.98 -7.87 -26.80
CA TRP A 71 36.74 -9.01 -27.26
C TRP A 71 38.15 -8.59 -27.68
N THR A 72 39.13 -9.48 -27.49
CA THR A 72 40.50 -9.31 -27.97
C THR A 72 41.03 -10.61 -28.57
N ILE A 73 41.99 -10.48 -29.47
CA ILE A 73 42.77 -11.59 -30.03
C ILE A 73 44.22 -11.18 -30.12
N ASP A 74 45.10 -12.11 -29.74
CA ASP A 74 46.52 -12.03 -30.01
C ASP A 74 47.00 -13.45 -30.32
N LYS A 75 47.21 -13.73 -31.61
CA LYS A 75 47.60 -15.04 -32.09
C LYS A 75 48.81 -14.94 -33.01
N PRO A 76 50.00 -15.37 -32.56
CA PRO A 76 51.15 -15.52 -33.45
C PRO A 76 50.97 -16.69 -34.43
N ASP A 77 51.82 -16.73 -35.44
CA ASP A 77 51.99 -17.84 -36.41
C ASP A 77 50.72 -18.29 -37.15
N GLN A 78 49.75 -17.39 -37.30
CA GLN A 78 48.54 -17.66 -38.07
C GLN A 78 48.84 -17.69 -39.55
N THR A 79 48.13 -18.55 -40.30
CA THR A 79 48.29 -18.60 -41.75
C THR A 79 47.40 -17.54 -42.38
N CYS A 80 48.01 -16.44 -42.83
CA CYS A 80 47.28 -15.25 -43.28
C CYS A 80 47.12 -15.23 -44.81
N VAL A 81 48.11 -15.77 -45.54
CA VAL A 81 47.99 -16.05 -46.98
C VAL A 81 48.16 -17.54 -47.21
N LYS A 82 47.12 -18.17 -47.78
CA LYS A 82 47.17 -19.58 -48.18
C LYS A 82 48.06 -19.74 -49.40
N SER A 83 48.80 -20.85 -49.43
CA SER A 83 49.53 -21.30 -50.62
C SER A 83 48.56 -21.47 -51.80
N LYS A 84 48.90 -20.89 -52.94
CA LYS A 84 48.20 -21.03 -54.23
C LYS A 84 49.16 -21.58 -55.26
N GLU A 85 48.62 -22.35 -56.19
CA GLU A 85 49.33 -22.79 -57.38
C GLU A 85 49.25 -21.68 -58.43
N VAL A 86 50.40 -21.22 -58.89
CA VAL A 86 50.56 -20.17 -59.90
C VAL A 86 51.26 -20.81 -61.10
N ASP A 87 50.57 -20.84 -62.22
CA ASP A 87 51.14 -21.23 -63.49
C ASP A 87 51.95 -20.07 -64.06
N ILE A 88 53.25 -20.28 -64.24
CA ILE A 88 54.17 -19.28 -64.84
C ILE A 88 54.43 -19.56 -66.33
N GLY A 89 53.61 -20.40 -66.97
CA GLY A 89 53.69 -20.74 -68.41
C GLY A 89 54.77 -21.77 -68.75
N ILE A 90 55.64 -22.12 -67.79
CA ILE A 90 56.72 -23.12 -67.93
C ILE A 90 56.65 -24.19 -66.83
N ALA A 91 55.98 -23.89 -65.72
CA ALA A 91 55.74 -24.80 -64.60
C ALA A 91 54.65 -24.22 -63.69
N THR A 92 53.99 -25.08 -62.91
CA THR A 92 53.09 -24.67 -61.84
C THR A 92 53.88 -24.59 -60.53
N LEU A 93 54.05 -23.38 -59.99
CA LEU A 93 54.75 -23.14 -58.72
C LEU A 93 53.75 -22.96 -57.58
N LYS A 94 54.03 -23.60 -56.45
CA LYS A 94 53.22 -23.50 -55.24
C LYS A 94 53.77 -22.40 -54.34
N THR A 95 53.00 -21.32 -54.13
CA THR A 95 53.46 -20.20 -53.30
C THR A 95 53.57 -20.61 -51.83
N PRO A 96 54.54 -20.05 -51.07
CA PRO A 96 54.67 -20.36 -49.65
C PRO A 96 53.45 -19.85 -48.87
N LYS A 97 53.09 -20.56 -47.80
CA LYS A 97 52.10 -20.06 -46.83
C LYS A 97 52.75 -18.91 -46.07
N LEU A 98 52.11 -17.74 -46.05
CA LEU A 98 52.62 -16.61 -45.26
C LEU A 98 52.02 -16.65 -43.86
N LYS A 99 52.92 -16.67 -42.87
CA LYS A 99 52.57 -16.57 -41.45
C LYS A 99 52.46 -15.10 -41.05
N CYS A 100 51.60 -14.80 -40.09
CA CYS A 100 51.52 -13.48 -39.47
C CYS A 100 50.97 -13.59 -38.04
N ARG A 101 51.19 -12.55 -37.23
CA ARG A 101 50.56 -12.38 -35.93
C ARG A 101 49.27 -11.58 -36.11
N ILE A 102 48.14 -12.14 -35.68
CA ILE A 102 46.84 -11.46 -35.70
C ILE A 102 46.58 -10.88 -34.33
N ILE A 103 46.54 -9.56 -34.25
CA ILE A 103 46.17 -8.80 -33.07
C ILE A 103 44.86 -8.09 -33.39
N GLY A 104 43.91 -8.05 -32.47
CA GLY A 104 42.72 -7.25 -32.69
C GLY A 104 41.87 -7.10 -31.47
N GLU A 105 40.96 -6.14 -31.52
CA GLU A 105 40.01 -5.88 -30.47
C GLU A 105 38.67 -5.41 -31.03
N VAL A 106 37.62 -5.65 -30.26
CA VAL A 106 36.30 -5.09 -30.50
C VAL A 106 35.94 -4.25 -29.29
N THR A 107 35.65 -2.98 -29.52
CA THR A 107 35.24 -2.02 -28.51
C THR A 107 33.81 -1.57 -28.76
N ARG A 108 33.15 -1.10 -27.70
CA ARG A 108 31.80 -0.53 -27.77
C ARG A 108 31.79 0.96 -27.44
N GLY A 109 30.96 1.69 -28.17
CA GLY A 109 30.54 3.04 -27.85
C GLY A 109 29.60 3.10 -26.63
N SER A 110 29.11 4.30 -26.36
CA SER A 110 28.11 4.51 -25.29
C SER A 110 26.76 3.92 -25.70
N MET A 111 26.10 3.32 -24.73
CA MET A 111 24.84 2.64 -24.95
C MET A 111 23.67 3.60 -24.84
N THR A 112 22.67 3.45 -25.70
CA THR A 112 21.44 4.27 -25.62
C THR A 112 20.20 3.39 -25.58
N PHE A 113 19.26 3.79 -24.73
CA PHE A 113 17.96 3.15 -24.60
C PHE A 113 16.87 4.13 -25.01
N ALA A 114 15.92 3.62 -25.78
CA ALA A 114 14.67 4.26 -26.09
C ALA A 114 13.59 3.18 -26.24
N GLY A 115 12.34 3.55 -26.46
CA GLY A 115 11.31 2.57 -26.71
C GLY A 115 9.98 3.19 -27.09
N HIS A 116 9.06 2.31 -27.45
CA HIS A 116 7.68 2.66 -27.74
C HIS A 116 6.78 1.47 -27.38
N GLY A 117 5.71 1.71 -26.63
CA GLY A 117 4.81 0.65 -26.19
C GLY A 117 5.56 -0.38 -25.33
N LYS A 118 5.62 -1.64 -25.76
CA LYS A 118 6.29 -2.72 -25.01
C LYS A 118 7.70 -3.03 -25.48
N GLU A 119 8.22 -2.27 -26.45
CA GLU A 119 9.52 -2.53 -27.04
C GLU A 119 10.58 -1.61 -26.43
N ILE A 120 11.56 -2.23 -25.76
CA ILE A 120 12.78 -1.57 -25.35
C ILE A 120 13.76 -1.69 -26.52
N ARG A 121 14.20 -0.56 -27.07
CA ARG A 121 15.21 -0.49 -28.12
C ARG A 121 16.53 -0.03 -27.53
N LEU A 122 17.52 -0.89 -27.68
CA LEU A 122 18.89 -0.67 -27.31
C LEU A 122 19.70 -0.41 -28.59
N THR A 123 20.49 0.66 -28.61
CA THR A 123 21.45 0.95 -29.68
C THR A 123 22.86 1.01 -29.12
N LEU A 124 23.78 0.25 -29.74
CA LEU A 124 25.17 0.12 -29.31
C LEU A 124 26.13 0.25 -30.51
N PRO A 125 26.89 1.35 -30.60
CA PRO A 125 27.96 1.48 -31.59
C PRO A 125 29.10 0.51 -31.26
N LEU A 126 29.69 -0.11 -32.28
CA LEU A 126 30.79 -1.06 -32.18
C LEU A 126 31.91 -0.64 -33.12
N HIS A 127 33.15 -0.74 -32.64
CA HIS A 127 34.36 -0.52 -33.42
C HIS A 127 35.27 -1.72 -33.30
N ALA A 128 35.70 -2.27 -34.42
CA ALA A 128 36.62 -3.39 -34.48
C ALA A 128 37.89 -2.99 -35.22
N GLU A 129 39.04 -3.32 -34.65
CA GLU A 129 40.34 -3.16 -35.27
C GLU A 129 41.07 -4.50 -35.28
N LEU A 130 41.57 -4.90 -36.45
CA LEU A 130 42.35 -6.11 -36.65
C LEU A 130 43.65 -5.75 -37.36
N ARG A 131 44.77 -6.12 -36.77
CA ARG A 131 46.11 -5.93 -37.31
C ARG A 131 46.75 -7.28 -37.62
N ALA A 132 47.31 -7.38 -38.81
CA ALA A 132 48.20 -8.47 -39.19
C ALA A 132 49.64 -7.94 -39.19
N GLU A 133 50.46 -8.43 -38.28
CA GLU A 133 51.87 -8.07 -38.15
C GLU A 133 52.79 -9.21 -38.62
N ASP A 134 54.01 -8.86 -39.03
CA ASP A 134 55.05 -9.82 -39.45
C ASP A 134 54.59 -10.76 -40.59
N ILE A 135 53.95 -10.22 -41.62
CA ILE A 135 53.42 -11.01 -42.73
C ILE A 135 54.57 -11.54 -43.60
N GLY A 136 54.88 -12.82 -43.43
CA GLY A 136 55.91 -13.51 -44.21
C GLY A 136 57.33 -12.96 -44.05
N GLY A 137 57.59 -12.14 -43.02
CA GLY A 137 58.87 -11.48 -42.78
C GLY A 137 59.20 -10.32 -43.74
N VAL A 138 58.26 -9.92 -44.62
CA VAL A 138 58.50 -8.92 -45.68
C VAL A 138 57.62 -7.68 -45.51
N LEU A 139 56.36 -7.85 -45.09
CA LEU A 139 55.42 -6.77 -44.85
C LEU A 139 55.25 -6.55 -43.35
N LYS A 140 55.46 -5.30 -42.90
CA LYS A 140 55.50 -4.96 -41.47
C LYS A 140 54.12 -5.01 -40.80
N ARG A 141 53.07 -4.51 -41.46
CA ARG A 141 51.73 -4.41 -40.89
C ARG A 141 50.66 -4.19 -41.95
N GLU A 142 49.51 -4.84 -41.78
CA GLU A 142 48.24 -4.47 -42.44
C GLU A 142 47.15 -4.31 -41.38
N THR A 143 46.23 -3.37 -41.58
CA THR A 143 45.14 -3.10 -40.64
C THR A 143 43.79 -3.16 -41.35
N ALA A 144 42.83 -3.84 -40.72
CA ALA A 144 41.44 -3.90 -41.11
C ALA A 144 40.60 -3.25 -40.01
N THR A 145 39.70 -2.36 -40.41
CA THR A 145 38.75 -1.70 -39.49
C THR A 145 37.33 -2.03 -39.90
N ALA A 146 36.43 -2.07 -38.92
CA ALA A 146 35.01 -2.21 -39.15
C ALA A 146 34.22 -1.46 -38.09
N ASP A 147 33.16 -0.80 -38.50
CA ASP A 147 32.24 -0.10 -37.62
C ASP A 147 30.83 -0.61 -37.88
N ALA A 148 30.12 -0.93 -36.81
CA ALA A 148 28.74 -1.39 -36.88
C ALA A 148 27.91 -0.72 -35.79
N THR A 149 26.62 -0.58 -36.04
CA THR A 149 25.66 -0.22 -35.00
C THR A 149 24.77 -1.42 -34.72
N ALA A 150 24.82 -1.94 -33.49
CA ALA A 150 23.94 -3.01 -33.05
C ALA A 150 22.64 -2.44 -32.50
N HIS A 151 21.53 -3.04 -32.90
CA HIS A 151 20.18 -2.73 -32.47
C HIS A 151 19.58 -3.97 -31.79
N ALA A 152 19.11 -3.83 -30.56
CA ALA A 152 18.40 -4.90 -29.86
C ALA A 152 16.99 -4.44 -29.48
N THR A 153 15.99 -5.21 -29.87
CA THR A 153 14.60 -4.98 -29.47
C THR A 153 14.20 -6.02 -28.44
N VAL A 154 14.00 -5.57 -27.20
CA VAL A 154 13.68 -6.43 -26.05
C VAL A 154 12.20 -6.25 -25.68
N ARG A 155 11.53 -7.37 -25.43
CA ARG A 155 10.20 -7.41 -24.81
C ARG A 155 10.28 -8.26 -23.54
N ILE A 156 9.68 -7.79 -22.46
CA ILE A 156 9.66 -8.45 -21.15
C ILE A 156 8.21 -8.79 -20.78
N THR A 157 8.03 -9.88 -20.07
CA THR A 157 6.76 -10.34 -19.49
C THR A 157 7.05 -10.90 -18.10
N LEU A 158 6.03 -11.00 -17.26
CA LEU A 158 6.15 -11.58 -15.93
C LEU A 158 5.29 -12.83 -15.85
N ALA A 159 5.89 -13.95 -15.46
CA ALA A 159 5.16 -15.18 -15.23
C ALA A 159 4.44 -15.16 -13.86
N GLU A 160 3.47 -16.06 -13.66
CA GLU A 160 2.66 -16.13 -12.44
C GLU A 160 3.49 -16.34 -11.16
N ASP A 161 4.68 -16.93 -11.29
CA ASP A 161 5.62 -17.22 -10.22
C ASP A 161 6.60 -16.08 -9.92
N TRP A 162 6.37 -14.89 -10.49
CA TRP A 162 7.23 -13.70 -10.43
C TRP A 162 8.55 -13.83 -11.19
N THR A 163 8.68 -14.82 -12.08
CA THR A 163 9.86 -14.96 -12.93
C THR A 163 9.74 -14.06 -14.16
N PRO A 164 10.66 -13.11 -14.39
CA PRO A 164 10.67 -12.31 -15.61
C PRO A 164 11.06 -13.18 -16.80
N ARG A 165 10.32 -13.07 -17.90
CA ARG A 165 10.62 -13.70 -19.19
C ARG A 165 10.80 -12.62 -20.24
N GLY A 166 11.63 -12.86 -21.23
CA GLY A 166 11.80 -11.90 -22.30
C GLY A 166 12.28 -12.52 -23.59
N THR A 167 12.09 -11.77 -24.66
CA THR A 167 12.59 -12.06 -26.00
C THR A 167 13.46 -10.90 -26.43
N VAL A 168 14.51 -11.19 -27.18
CA VAL A 168 15.32 -10.16 -27.86
C VAL A 168 15.51 -10.55 -29.31
N ASP A 169 15.36 -9.55 -30.18
CA ASP A 169 15.74 -9.59 -31.59
C ASP A 169 16.95 -8.65 -31.72
N ILE A 170 18.10 -9.19 -32.15
CA ILE A 170 19.34 -8.44 -32.32
C ILE A 170 19.64 -8.33 -33.81
N ARG A 171 19.82 -7.10 -34.26
CA ARG A 171 20.25 -6.74 -35.62
C ARG A 171 21.49 -5.86 -35.53
N TYR A 172 22.20 -5.75 -36.63
CA TYR A 172 23.29 -4.81 -36.74
C TYR A 172 23.39 -4.31 -38.18
N ASP A 173 23.84 -3.07 -38.30
CA ASP A 173 24.05 -2.41 -39.57
C ASP A 173 25.52 -1.99 -39.66
N TRP A 174 26.20 -2.39 -40.74
CA TRP A 174 27.57 -1.96 -41.02
C TRP A 174 27.57 -0.48 -41.41
N THR A 175 28.14 0.37 -40.56
CA THR A 175 28.43 1.77 -40.89
C THR A 175 29.75 1.90 -41.67
N ASN A 176 30.68 0.97 -41.44
CA ASN A 176 31.90 0.77 -42.20
C ASN A 176 32.16 -0.74 -42.26
N ALA A 177 31.90 -1.36 -43.41
CA ALA A 177 32.02 -2.80 -43.56
C ALA A 177 33.48 -3.26 -43.45
N PRO A 178 33.74 -4.44 -42.86
CA PRO A 178 35.09 -4.92 -42.62
C PRO A 178 35.85 -5.09 -43.93
N HIS A 179 36.98 -4.41 -44.04
CA HIS A 179 37.84 -4.46 -45.23
C HIS A 179 39.31 -4.33 -44.86
N ALA A 180 40.19 -4.80 -45.75
CA ALA A 180 41.62 -4.52 -45.70
C ALA A 180 42.10 -4.04 -47.06
N GLU A 181 43.14 -3.21 -47.05
CA GLU A 181 43.91 -2.92 -48.25
C GLU A 181 45.09 -3.88 -48.30
N PHE A 182 45.28 -4.56 -49.43
CA PHE A 182 46.42 -5.44 -49.63
C PHE A 182 46.96 -5.23 -51.03
N LEU A 183 48.22 -4.78 -51.13
CA LEU A 183 48.89 -4.49 -52.41
C LEU A 183 48.08 -3.55 -53.33
N GLY A 184 47.41 -2.55 -52.76
CA GLY A 184 46.57 -1.58 -53.50
C GLY A 184 45.20 -2.12 -53.93
N GLN A 185 44.82 -3.33 -53.51
CA GLN A 185 43.49 -3.90 -53.73
C GLN A 185 42.70 -3.93 -52.43
N ARG A 186 41.44 -3.49 -52.48
CA ARG A 186 40.50 -3.60 -51.36
C ARG A 186 39.92 -5.03 -51.31
N ILE A 187 39.99 -5.66 -50.16
CA ILE A 187 39.39 -6.98 -49.89
C ILE A 187 38.29 -6.79 -48.84
N ASP A 188 37.04 -7.04 -49.23
CA ASP A 188 35.90 -6.99 -48.30
C ASP A 188 35.71 -8.33 -47.58
N PHE A 189 35.45 -8.26 -46.28
CA PHE A 189 35.27 -9.42 -45.40
C PHE A 189 33.86 -9.51 -44.80
N THR A 190 32.91 -8.74 -45.34
CA THR A 190 31.53 -8.61 -44.80
C THR A 190 30.87 -9.97 -44.63
N GLU A 191 30.81 -10.80 -45.67
CA GLU A 191 30.16 -12.12 -45.57
C GLU A 191 30.84 -13.07 -44.56
N GLN A 192 32.18 -13.00 -44.46
CA GLN A 192 32.94 -13.80 -43.52
C GLN A 192 32.63 -13.35 -42.09
N ALA A 193 32.54 -12.04 -41.86
CA ALA A 193 32.15 -11.46 -40.58
C ALA A 193 30.70 -11.86 -40.23
N ASP A 194 29.75 -11.70 -41.15
CA ASP A 194 28.34 -12.01 -40.92
C ASP A 194 28.14 -13.48 -40.53
N ARG A 195 28.81 -14.42 -41.23
CA ARG A 195 28.80 -15.86 -40.89
C ARG A 195 29.34 -16.16 -39.50
N LYS A 196 30.26 -15.34 -38.98
CA LYS A 196 30.84 -15.50 -37.63
C LYS A 196 30.01 -14.82 -36.56
N ILE A 197 29.31 -13.74 -36.89
CA ILE A 197 28.46 -12.97 -35.96
C ILE A 197 27.12 -13.67 -35.73
N ALA A 198 26.51 -14.26 -36.78
CA ALA A 198 25.22 -14.94 -36.70
C ALA A 198 25.08 -15.94 -35.52
N PRO A 199 26.01 -16.89 -35.28
CA PRO A 199 25.89 -17.81 -34.14
C PRO A 199 26.03 -17.13 -32.77
N ILE A 200 26.72 -15.99 -32.69
CA ILE A 200 26.85 -15.20 -31.45
C ILE A 200 25.51 -14.54 -31.12
N ILE A 201 24.88 -13.91 -32.13
CA ILE A 201 23.53 -13.33 -31.98
C ILE A 201 22.53 -14.40 -31.54
N ALA A 202 22.47 -15.53 -32.26
CA ALA A 202 21.55 -16.62 -31.93
C ALA A 202 21.80 -17.26 -30.55
N ARG A 203 23.00 -17.10 -29.99
CA ARG A 203 23.30 -17.48 -28.61
C ARG A 203 22.78 -16.43 -27.62
N LEU A 204 23.06 -15.15 -27.86
CA LEU A 204 22.59 -14.06 -27.00
C LEU A 204 21.06 -14.01 -26.91
N GLU A 205 20.37 -14.22 -28.02
CA GLU A 205 18.90 -14.28 -28.07
C GLU A 205 18.33 -15.43 -27.25
N ARG A 206 19.04 -16.57 -27.21
CA ARG A 206 18.68 -17.76 -26.43
C ARG A 206 19.01 -17.65 -24.95
N ASP A 207 20.08 -16.93 -24.62
CA ASP A 207 20.60 -16.83 -23.25
C ASP A 207 19.87 -15.76 -22.42
N LEU A 208 19.23 -14.75 -23.06
CA LEU A 208 18.53 -13.66 -22.37
C LEU A 208 17.51 -14.12 -21.32
N PRO A 209 16.60 -15.09 -21.59
CA PRO A 209 15.67 -15.58 -20.56
C PRO A 209 16.38 -16.07 -19.30
N GLY A 210 17.54 -16.72 -19.44
CA GLY A 210 18.35 -17.19 -18.31
C GLY A 210 19.00 -16.05 -17.53
N GLN A 211 19.39 -14.95 -18.20
CA GLN A 211 19.93 -13.76 -17.54
C GLN A 211 18.85 -13.01 -16.75
N LEU A 212 17.64 -12.88 -17.30
CA LEU A 212 16.52 -12.25 -16.59
C LEU A 212 16.18 -12.97 -15.28
N GLY A 213 16.32 -14.30 -15.25
CA GLY A 213 16.15 -15.09 -14.02
C GLY A 213 17.13 -14.76 -12.90
N ARG A 214 18.32 -14.21 -13.22
CA ARG A 214 19.35 -13.85 -12.22
C ARG A 214 19.06 -12.55 -11.48
N LEU A 215 18.09 -11.76 -11.93
CA LEU A 215 17.72 -10.50 -11.29
C LEU A 215 17.10 -10.68 -9.90
N GLU A 216 16.82 -11.94 -9.49
CA GLU A 216 16.18 -12.29 -8.22
C GLU A 216 14.90 -11.49 -7.93
N LEU A 217 14.16 -11.10 -8.99
CA LEU A 217 12.99 -10.24 -8.87
C LEU A 217 11.99 -10.79 -7.84
N ARG A 218 11.74 -12.11 -7.87
CA ARG A 218 10.88 -12.80 -6.91
C ARG A 218 11.30 -12.54 -5.46
N ARG A 219 12.61 -12.59 -5.15
CA ARG A 219 13.12 -12.36 -3.80
C ARG A 219 12.88 -10.91 -3.35
N GLN A 220 13.11 -9.96 -4.25
CA GLN A 220 12.87 -8.54 -3.98
C GLN A 220 11.39 -8.26 -3.73
N VAL A 221 10.51 -8.82 -4.56
CA VAL A 221 9.06 -8.71 -4.38
C VAL A 221 8.61 -9.41 -3.11
N GLU A 222 9.16 -10.58 -2.77
CA GLU A 222 8.83 -11.29 -1.53
C GLU A 222 9.22 -10.48 -0.28
N GLN A 223 10.36 -9.80 -0.31
CA GLN A 223 10.79 -8.92 0.78
C GLN A 223 9.85 -7.72 0.94
N ALA A 224 9.48 -7.06 -0.16
CA ALA A 224 8.51 -5.98 -0.16
C ALA A 224 7.10 -6.44 0.26
N TRP A 225 6.71 -7.65 -0.12
CA TRP A 225 5.45 -8.26 0.29
C TRP A 225 5.40 -8.50 1.79
N LYS A 226 6.46 -9.07 2.37
CA LYS A 226 6.55 -9.31 3.82
C LYS A 226 6.50 -8.01 4.63
N SER A 227 7.13 -6.94 4.15
CA SER A 227 7.10 -5.64 4.84
C SER A 227 5.77 -4.91 4.73
N ALA A 228 4.93 -5.25 3.75
CA ALA A 228 3.61 -4.65 3.57
C ALA A 228 2.57 -5.11 4.62
N PHE A 229 2.85 -6.19 5.38
CA PHE A 229 2.07 -6.61 6.54
C PHE A 229 2.47 -5.77 7.76
N THR A 230 1.80 -4.64 7.95
CA THR A 230 2.25 -3.65 8.93
C THR A 230 1.10 -2.82 9.50
N THR A 231 1.35 -2.24 10.68
CA THR A 231 0.52 -1.28 11.37
C THR A 231 1.18 0.11 11.31
N LEU A 232 0.51 1.01 10.58
CA LEU A 232 0.92 2.37 10.32
C LEU A 232 0.28 3.33 11.33
N SER A 233 1.01 4.36 11.78
CA SER A 233 0.43 5.45 12.57
C SER A 233 -0.23 6.47 11.63
N LEU A 234 -1.54 6.70 11.79
CA LEU A 234 -2.27 7.76 11.08
C LEU A 234 -2.30 9.07 11.88
N ASN A 235 -2.34 8.95 13.21
CA ASN A 235 -2.22 10.08 14.12
C ASN A 235 -1.48 9.61 15.38
N ARG A 236 -0.49 10.37 15.85
CA ARG A 236 0.33 9.95 16.99
C ARG A 236 -0.26 10.36 18.34
N GLU A 237 -1.07 11.41 18.39
CA GLU A 237 -1.52 12.01 19.64
C GLU A 237 -2.97 12.50 19.61
N ASN A 238 -3.65 12.42 20.77
CA ASN A 238 -4.93 13.06 21.06
C ASN A 238 -6.12 12.74 20.11
N PRO A 239 -6.60 11.49 19.99
CA PRO A 239 -5.98 10.23 20.43
C PRO A 239 -5.09 9.63 19.33
N PRO A 240 -4.15 8.74 19.67
CA PRO A 240 -3.41 7.96 18.67
C PRO A 240 -4.38 7.14 17.80
N VAL A 241 -4.10 7.08 16.50
CA VAL A 241 -4.87 6.30 15.51
C VAL A 241 -3.90 5.47 14.70
N TRP A 242 -4.18 4.17 14.60
CA TRP A 242 -3.36 3.20 13.90
C TRP A 242 -4.16 2.50 12.82
N MET A 243 -3.54 2.24 11.68
CA MET A 243 -4.11 1.46 10.59
C MET A 243 -3.29 0.19 10.40
N ARG A 244 -3.93 -0.95 10.63
CA ARG A 244 -3.38 -2.26 10.30
C ARG A 244 -3.68 -2.57 8.83
N VAL A 245 -2.65 -2.98 8.09
CA VAL A 245 -2.72 -3.31 6.67
C VAL A 245 -2.35 -4.78 6.49
N LYS A 246 -3.26 -5.54 5.88
CA LYS A 246 -3.06 -6.95 5.53
C LYS A 246 -3.23 -7.13 4.02
N PRO A 247 -2.12 -7.12 3.26
CA PRO A 247 -2.12 -7.43 1.84
C PRO A 247 -2.78 -8.79 1.53
N THR A 248 -3.52 -8.87 0.43
CA THR A 248 -4.17 -10.11 -0.03
C THR A 248 -3.87 -10.46 -1.49
N GLU A 249 -3.57 -9.47 -2.33
CA GLU A 249 -3.30 -9.68 -3.76
C GLU A 249 -2.31 -8.64 -4.29
N LEU A 250 -1.40 -9.06 -5.17
CA LEU A 250 -0.56 -8.19 -5.97
C LEU A 250 -0.94 -8.33 -7.45
N GLN A 251 -1.03 -7.19 -8.12
CA GLN A 251 -1.45 -7.10 -9.51
C GLN A 251 -0.38 -6.43 -10.37
N TYR A 252 -0.22 -6.92 -11.59
CA TYR A 252 0.71 -6.43 -12.60
C TYR A 252 -0.06 -6.05 -13.87
N GLY A 253 0.08 -4.79 -14.27
CA GLY A 253 -0.60 -4.21 -15.43
C GLY A 253 0.29 -4.08 -16.66
N GLY A 254 1.48 -4.69 -16.65
CA GLY A 254 2.47 -4.51 -17.71
C GLY A 254 3.30 -3.24 -17.56
N TYR A 255 4.09 -2.96 -18.58
CA TYR A 255 4.81 -1.70 -18.74
C TYR A 255 4.53 -1.09 -20.12
N GLU A 256 4.74 0.21 -20.21
CA GLU A 256 4.75 0.99 -21.45
C GLU A 256 5.95 1.92 -21.47
N ILE A 257 6.49 2.18 -22.66
CA ILE A 257 7.65 3.03 -22.87
C ILE A 257 7.28 4.12 -23.86
N ASP A 258 7.70 5.34 -23.56
CA ASP A 258 7.63 6.49 -24.45
C ASP A 258 8.97 7.22 -24.44
N GLY A 259 9.75 7.01 -25.50
CA GLY A 259 11.12 7.51 -25.60
C GLY A 259 11.98 6.87 -24.51
N LYS A 260 12.39 7.66 -23.53
CA LYS A 260 13.23 7.22 -22.39
C LYS A 260 12.42 6.92 -21.13
N ARG A 261 11.12 7.21 -21.12
CA ARG A 261 10.27 7.07 -19.93
C ARG A 261 9.65 5.68 -19.91
N LEU A 262 9.92 4.93 -18.84
CA LEU A 262 9.27 3.66 -18.54
C LEU A 262 8.12 3.91 -17.54
N LEU A 263 6.93 3.45 -17.91
CA LEU A 263 5.74 3.42 -17.06
C LEU A 263 5.41 1.97 -16.72
N LEU A 264 5.60 1.58 -15.47
CA LEU A 264 5.22 0.29 -14.93
C LEU A 264 3.90 0.41 -14.15
N ARG A 265 2.95 -0.51 -14.34
CA ARG A 265 1.64 -0.48 -13.68
C ARG A 265 1.54 -1.58 -12.64
N LEU A 266 1.38 -1.21 -11.38
CA LEU A 266 1.26 -2.14 -10.26
C LEU A 266 -0.05 -1.92 -9.51
N GLY A 267 -0.57 -2.97 -8.88
CA GLY A 267 -1.73 -2.91 -8.00
C GLY A 267 -1.54 -3.74 -6.74
N LEU A 268 -2.13 -3.29 -5.65
CA LEU A 268 -2.15 -3.97 -4.37
C LEU A 268 -3.59 -3.95 -3.83
N LYS A 269 -4.14 -5.14 -3.57
CA LYS A 269 -5.35 -5.27 -2.74
C LYS A 269 -4.94 -5.64 -1.32
N ALA A 270 -5.55 -4.97 -0.35
CA ALA A 270 -5.32 -5.20 1.06
C ALA A 270 -6.62 -5.09 1.85
N GLN A 271 -6.68 -5.77 2.99
CA GLN A 271 -7.63 -5.50 4.04
C GLN A 271 -7.03 -4.47 5.00
N THR A 272 -7.84 -3.51 5.42
CA THR A 272 -7.42 -2.43 6.31
C THR A 272 -8.33 -2.35 7.50
N GLU A 273 -7.75 -2.12 8.68
CA GLU A 273 -8.47 -1.96 9.94
C GLU A 273 -7.91 -0.76 10.69
N THR A 274 -8.78 0.12 11.22
CA THR A 274 -8.34 1.31 11.95
C THR A 274 -8.73 1.22 13.43
N PHE A 275 -7.74 1.45 14.28
CA PHE A 275 -7.85 1.38 15.73
C PHE A 275 -7.54 2.74 16.33
N VAL A 276 -8.47 3.27 17.12
CA VAL A 276 -8.24 4.44 17.96
C VAL A 276 -7.66 3.95 19.30
N GLY A 277 -6.49 4.46 19.70
CA GLY A 277 -5.83 4.09 20.96
C GLY A 277 -4.50 3.36 20.77
N ARG A 278 -4.34 2.23 21.46
CA ARG A 278 -3.11 1.43 21.43
C ARG A 278 -2.79 0.89 20.03
N ARG A 279 -1.49 0.83 19.70
CA ARG A 279 -1.01 0.21 18.46
C ARG A 279 -1.35 -1.29 18.45
N PRO A 280 -2.12 -1.81 17.47
CA PRO A 280 -2.30 -3.25 17.31
C PRO A 280 -0.99 -3.90 16.85
N GLU A 281 -0.86 -5.21 17.08
CA GLU A 281 0.26 -5.98 16.55
C GLU A 281 0.22 -6.03 15.02
N ASP A 282 1.41 -6.14 14.42
CA ASP A 282 1.56 -6.31 12.98
C ASP A 282 0.98 -7.68 12.55
N PRO A 283 0.26 -7.74 11.43
CA PRO A 283 -0.30 -9.00 10.96
C PRO A 283 0.83 -9.94 10.54
N ALA A 284 0.65 -11.24 10.80
CA ALA A 284 1.62 -12.24 10.34
C ALA A 284 1.71 -12.23 8.80
N PRO A 285 2.93 -12.15 8.23
CA PRO A 285 3.12 -12.17 6.77
C PRO A 285 2.59 -13.47 6.14
N ALA A 286 1.82 -13.33 5.07
CA ALA A 286 1.41 -14.46 4.23
C ALA A 286 2.46 -14.74 3.13
N PRO A 287 2.48 -15.96 2.54
CA PRO A 287 3.31 -16.24 1.36
C PRO A 287 3.00 -15.27 0.21
N LEU A 288 4.00 -15.02 -0.65
CA LEU A 288 3.82 -14.18 -1.85
C LEU A 288 2.77 -14.82 -2.79
N PRO A 289 1.66 -14.12 -3.11
CA PRO A 289 0.64 -14.64 -4.01
C PRO A 289 1.16 -14.69 -5.46
N PRO A 290 0.55 -15.50 -6.35
CA PRO A 290 0.90 -15.47 -7.77
C PRO A 290 0.56 -14.11 -8.39
N VAL A 291 1.23 -13.77 -9.49
CA VAL A 291 0.96 -12.55 -10.25
C VAL A 291 -0.47 -12.58 -10.80
N ARG A 292 -1.23 -11.51 -10.56
CA ARG A 292 -2.57 -11.31 -11.13
C ARG A 292 -2.57 -10.15 -12.12
N PRO A 293 -3.42 -10.16 -13.16
CA PRO A 293 -3.60 -8.99 -14.01
C PRO A 293 -4.15 -7.80 -13.22
N LEU A 294 -3.76 -6.59 -13.60
CA LEU A 294 -4.34 -5.37 -13.05
C LEU A 294 -5.78 -5.18 -13.54
N GLU A 295 -6.72 -5.17 -12.60
CA GLU A 295 -8.17 -5.07 -12.92
C GLU A 295 -8.65 -3.62 -13.08
N ALA A 296 -7.97 -2.66 -12.43
CA ALA A 296 -8.34 -1.25 -12.44
C ALA A 296 -7.29 -0.40 -13.16
N GLN A 297 -7.69 0.78 -13.62
CA GLN A 297 -6.75 1.75 -14.18
C GLN A 297 -5.65 2.06 -13.15
N ALA A 298 -4.39 2.12 -13.62
CA ALA A 298 -3.28 2.52 -12.78
C ALA A 298 -3.45 3.97 -12.32
N GLY A 299 -3.10 4.23 -11.06
CA GLY A 299 -3.17 5.56 -10.46
C GLY A 299 -4.41 5.81 -9.63
N ARG A 300 -5.15 4.76 -9.26
CA ARG A 300 -6.35 4.84 -8.43
C ARG A 300 -6.03 4.41 -7.00
N LEU A 301 -6.50 5.22 -6.06
CA LEU A 301 -6.56 4.86 -4.65
C LEU A 301 -8.04 4.71 -4.28
N ALA A 302 -8.41 3.58 -3.71
CA ALA A 302 -9.76 3.29 -3.24
C ALA A 302 -9.66 2.54 -1.89
N PHE A 303 -9.70 3.29 -0.80
CA PHE A 303 -9.59 2.76 0.55
C PHE A 303 -10.95 2.55 1.21
N PHE A 304 -11.09 1.40 1.86
CA PHE A 304 -12.11 1.14 2.85
C PHE A 304 -11.48 1.14 4.24
N ILE A 305 -11.89 2.06 5.09
CA ILE A 305 -11.29 2.34 6.38
C ILE A 305 -12.36 2.10 7.45
N PRO A 306 -12.46 0.88 8.01
CA PRO A 306 -13.35 0.62 9.12
C PRO A 306 -12.73 1.22 10.39
N VAL A 307 -13.33 2.32 10.87
CA VAL A 307 -12.89 2.99 12.10
C VAL A 307 -13.55 2.32 13.30
N ILE A 308 -12.72 1.77 14.18
CA ILE A 308 -13.13 1.12 15.42
C ILE A 308 -12.59 1.93 16.60
N ALA A 309 -13.50 2.38 17.46
CA ALA A 309 -13.14 3.08 18.68
C ALA A 309 -13.56 2.26 19.91
N ASP A 310 -12.57 1.85 20.71
CA ASP A 310 -12.81 1.31 22.04
C ASP A 310 -13.30 2.43 22.96
N TYR A 311 -14.34 2.17 23.73
CA TYR A 311 -14.93 3.15 24.64
C TYR A 311 -13.93 3.70 25.65
N ARG A 312 -12.97 2.87 26.10
CA ARG A 312 -11.93 3.28 27.06
C ARG A 312 -11.02 4.37 26.52
N GLU A 313 -10.82 4.40 25.21
CA GLU A 313 -9.98 5.40 24.55
C GLU A 313 -10.73 6.74 24.41
N LEU A 314 -12.06 6.73 24.47
CA LEU A 314 -12.91 7.92 24.45
C LEU A 314 -13.11 8.54 25.83
N GLU A 315 -12.97 7.76 26.92
CA GLU A 315 -13.15 8.23 28.30
C GLU A 315 -12.25 9.44 28.65
N PRO A 316 -10.92 9.43 28.41
CA PRO A 316 -10.06 10.57 28.72
C PRO A 316 -10.40 11.82 27.91
N VAL A 317 -10.78 11.63 26.64
CA VAL A 317 -11.18 12.72 25.73
C VAL A 317 -12.42 13.41 26.29
N LEU A 318 -13.42 12.64 26.73
CA LEU A 318 -14.65 13.17 27.30
C LEU A 318 -14.43 13.84 28.66
N VAL A 319 -13.64 13.26 29.57
CA VAL A 319 -13.30 13.91 30.86
C VAL A 319 -12.63 15.25 30.64
N LYS A 320 -11.67 15.33 29.71
CA LYS A 320 -10.97 16.58 29.39
C LYS A 320 -11.94 17.64 28.86
N ALA A 321 -12.86 17.27 27.98
CA ALA A 321 -13.89 18.16 27.46
C ALA A 321 -14.84 18.66 28.57
N LEU A 322 -15.32 17.75 29.43
CA LEU A 322 -16.19 18.09 30.57
C LEU A 322 -15.49 19.04 31.54
N ARG A 323 -14.23 18.79 31.91
CA ARG A 323 -13.43 19.68 32.76
C ARG A 323 -13.27 21.07 32.16
N LYS A 324 -13.02 21.16 30.85
CA LYS A 324 -12.95 22.44 30.13
C LYS A 324 -14.29 23.19 30.20
N ARG A 325 -15.42 22.48 30.06
CA ARG A 325 -16.77 23.08 30.17
C ARG A 325 -17.09 23.52 31.60
N SER A 326 -16.63 22.78 32.61
CA SER A 326 -16.80 23.08 34.03
C SER A 326 -16.06 24.33 34.51
N ALA A 327 -15.17 24.91 33.69
CA ALA A 327 -14.53 26.19 33.99
C ALA A 327 -15.54 27.35 34.11
N ARG A 328 -16.77 27.19 33.59
CA ARG A 328 -17.87 28.14 33.75
C ARG A 328 -19.07 27.46 34.44
N PRO A 329 -19.79 28.15 35.34
CA PRO A 329 -20.98 27.59 35.97
C PRO A 329 -22.03 27.11 34.95
N PHE A 330 -22.78 26.09 35.33
CA PHE A 330 -23.96 25.60 34.62
C PHE A 330 -25.19 26.32 35.19
N THR A 331 -26.06 26.85 34.34
CA THR A 331 -27.32 27.43 34.80
C THR A 331 -28.34 26.31 34.96
N VAL A 332 -28.69 25.98 36.20
CA VAL A 332 -29.66 24.92 36.51
C VAL A 332 -31.01 25.56 36.84
N PRO A 333 -32.11 25.20 36.12
CA PRO A 333 -33.45 25.72 36.42
C PRO A 333 -33.85 25.48 37.88
N GLY A 334 -34.36 26.52 38.54
CA GLY A 334 -34.77 26.47 39.96
C GLY A 334 -33.63 26.53 40.99
N VAL A 335 -32.37 26.41 40.58
CA VAL A 335 -31.20 26.44 41.46
C VAL A 335 -30.29 27.66 41.19
N GLY A 336 -30.10 28.03 39.93
CA GLY A 336 -29.18 29.11 39.52
C GLY A 336 -27.82 28.59 39.04
N PRO A 337 -26.75 29.40 39.11
CA PRO A 337 -25.40 29.00 38.71
C PRO A 337 -24.83 27.89 39.61
N VAL A 338 -24.47 26.76 39.02
CA VAL A 338 -23.91 25.58 39.69
C VAL A 338 -22.53 25.27 39.10
N ARG A 339 -21.51 25.16 39.95
CA ARG A 339 -20.20 24.63 39.55
C ARG A 339 -20.19 23.13 39.77
N ALA A 340 -19.84 22.38 38.74
CA ALA A 340 -19.72 20.92 38.79
C ALA A 340 -18.30 20.49 38.39
N ASP A 341 -17.66 19.70 39.23
CA ASP A 341 -16.36 19.08 38.98
C ASP A 341 -16.56 17.61 38.61
N PHE A 342 -16.15 17.23 37.40
CA PHE A 342 -16.26 15.85 36.90
C PHE A 342 -14.97 15.06 37.18
N HIS A 343 -15.13 13.91 37.83
CA HIS A 343 -14.00 13.11 38.34
C HIS A 343 -13.68 11.94 37.42
N LYS A 344 -14.65 11.05 37.21
CA LYS A 344 -14.53 9.83 36.40
C LYS A 344 -15.64 9.80 35.36
N VAL A 345 -15.27 9.42 34.15
CA VAL A 345 -16.21 9.06 33.09
C VAL A 345 -16.05 7.58 32.80
N THR A 346 -17.15 6.92 32.47
CA THR A 346 -17.16 5.53 32.05
C THR A 346 -18.08 5.38 30.85
N ILE A 347 -17.57 4.80 29.77
CA ILE A 347 -18.32 4.63 28.52
C ILE A 347 -18.39 3.13 28.20
N TYR A 348 -19.55 2.64 27.76
CA TYR A 348 -19.71 1.28 27.26
C TYR A 348 -20.95 1.11 26.38
N GLY A 349 -20.96 0.04 25.58
CA GLY A 349 -22.14 -0.36 24.82
C GLY A 349 -23.19 -1.00 25.71
N THR A 350 -24.46 -0.68 25.46
CA THR A 350 -25.62 -1.31 26.08
C THR A 350 -26.48 -2.00 25.01
N THR A 351 -27.50 -2.73 25.44
CA THR A 351 -28.33 -3.53 24.53
C THR A 351 -29.06 -2.66 23.50
N GLY A 352 -29.24 -3.17 22.28
CA GLY A 352 -30.00 -2.48 21.23
C GLY A 352 -29.21 -1.40 20.49
N GLY A 353 -27.89 -1.54 20.38
CA GLY A 353 -27.03 -0.59 19.65
C GLY A 353 -26.94 0.79 20.30
N ARG A 354 -27.12 0.84 21.62
CA ARG A 354 -27.05 2.06 22.44
C ARG A 354 -25.70 2.14 23.12
N ILE A 355 -25.30 3.35 23.49
CA ILE A 355 -24.16 3.60 24.37
C ILE A 355 -24.64 4.10 25.73
N ALA A 356 -23.86 3.85 26.76
CA ALA A 356 -24.03 4.40 28.10
C ALA A 356 -22.79 5.22 28.49
N VAL A 357 -23.02 6.43 28.99
CA VAL A 357 -21.99 7.36 29.46
C VAL A 357 -22.32 7.72 30.91
N GLY A 358 -21.49 7.23 31.83
CA GLY A 358 -21.58 7.56 33.25
C GLY A 358 -20.55 8.61 33.62
N ALA A 359 -20.96 9.67 34.31
CA ALA A 359 -20.06 10.69 34.82
C ALA A 359 -20.28 10.89 36.32
N THR A 360 -19.23 10.69 37.11
CA THR A 360 -19.23 11.03 38.54
C THR A 360 -18.85 12.48 38.72
N PHE A 361 -19.60 13.20 39.55
CA PHE A 361 -19.40 14.63 39.76
C PHE A 361 -19.57 15.04 41.22
N THR A 362 -18.94 16.16 41.56
CA THR A 362 -19.29 16.96 42.74
C THR A 362 -19.85 18.29 42.28
N ALA A 363 -20.96 18.75 42.85
CA ALA A 363 -21.58 20.01 42.51
C ALA A 363 -21.76 20.92 43.75
N ARG A 364 -21.71 22.23 43.50
CA ARG A 364 -22.05 23.28 44.48
C ARG A 364 -22.68 24.47 43.76
N ASP A 365 -23.71 25.07 44.34
CA ASP A 365 -24.24 26.33 43.81
C ASP A 365 -23.38 27.51 44.27
N GLU A 366 -23.39 28.59 43.49
CA GLU A 366 -22.64 29.79 43.86
C GLU A 366 -23.27 30.57 45.02
N ALA A 367 -24.58 30.40 45.23
CA ALA A 367 -25.32 31.03 46.33
C ALA A 367 -25.17 30.27 47.66
N GLY A 368 -24.49 29.12 47.69
CA GLY A 368 -24.23 28.31 48.89
C GLY A 368 -25.48 27.67 49.51
N ARG A 369 -26.59 27.59 48.79
CA ARG A 369 -27.86 27.01 49.25
C ARG A 369 -27.89 25.50 49.10
N LEU A 370 -27.21 24.98 48.09
CA LEU A 370 -26.85 23.57 48.01
C LEU A 370 -25.51 23.36 48.71
N GLY A 371 -25.53 22.53 49.76
CA GLY A 371 -24.32 21.91 50.25
C GLY A 371 -23.59 21.14 49.13
N ARG A 372 -22.32 20.79 49.35
CA ARG A 372 -21.55 20.03 48.37
C ARG A 372 -22.22 18.67 48.12
N THR A 373 -22.74 18.50 46.90
CA THR A 373 -23.47 17.32 46.45
C THR A 373 -22.56 16.40 45.64
N LYS A 374 -22.74 15.09 45.79
CA LYS A 374 -22.08 14.05 44.98
C LYS A 374 -23.13 13.25 44.21
N GLY A 375 -22.75 12.82 43.02
CA GLY A 375 -23.63 11.98 42.21
C GLY A 375 -22.95 11.32 41.03
N THR A 376 -23.68 10.39 40.44
CA THR A 376 -23.38 9.80 39.14
C THR A 376 -24.56 10.04 38.23
N VAL A 377 -24.31 10.68 37.08
CA VAL A 377 -25.29 10.77 36.00
C VAL A 377 -24.94 9.75 34.92
N TRP A 378 -25.93 8.99 34.48
CA TRP A 378 -25.86 8.06 33.37
C TRP A 378 -26.69 8.62 32.23
N MET A 379 -26.09 8.71 31.06
CA MET A 379 -26.78 9.07 29.81
C MET A 379 -26.72 7.88 28.89
N THR A 380 -27.85 7.52 28.30
CA THR A 380 -27.94 6.41 27.34
C THR A 380 -28.62 6.86 26.06
N GLY A 381 -28.16 6.37 24.92
CA GLY A 381 -28.72 6.75 23.63
C GLY A 381 -28.11 5.96 22.47
N THR A 382 -28.82 5.92 21.35
CA THR A 382 -28.34 5.33 20.09
C THR A 382 -27.55 6.40 19.33
N PRO A 383 -26.24 6.24 19.11
CA PRO A 383 -25.50 7.19 18.29
C PRO A 383 -25.97 7.09 16.84
N VAL A 384 -26.20 8.23 16.21
CA VAL A 384 -26.67 8.31 14.81
C VAL A 384 -25.97 9.42 14.06
N ASN A 385 -25.79 9.23 12.76
CA ASN A 385 -25.40 10.28 11.82
C ASN A 385 -26.14 10.09 10.50
N ALA A 386 -26.35 11.20 9.78
CA ALA A 386 -26.77 11.11 8.39
C ALA A 386 -25.64 10.53 7.54
N ARG A 387 -25.98 9.88 6.42
CA ARG A 387 -24.99 9.40 5.45
C ARG A 387 -24.13 10.58 4.98
N ASP A 388 -22.82 10.37 4.91
CA ASP A 388 -21.81 11.37 4.56
C ASP A 388 -21.78 12.60 5.47
N SER A 389 -22.42 12.53 6.64
CA SER A 389 -22.37 13.57 7.67
C SER A 389 -21.40 13.18 8.77
N ARG A 390 -20.58 14.15 9.15
CA ARG A 390 -19.64 14.08 10.28
C ARG A 390 -20.25 14.64 11.57
N ARG A 391 -21.56 14.92 11.55
CA ARG A 391 -22.33 15.27 12.73
C ARG A 391 -22.90 13.99 13.35
N VAL A 392 -22.45 13.69 14.56
CA VAL A 392 -22.98 12.59 15.38
C VAL A 392 -23.96 13.16 16.38
N GLY A 393 -25.17 12.62 16.39
CA GLY A 393 -26.21 12.89 17.37
C GLY A 393 -26.59 11.61 18.12
N PHE A 394 -27.62 11.74 18.97
CA PHE A 394 -28.14 10.64 19.77
C PHE A 394 -29.66 10.57 19.67
N GLU A 395 -30.18 9.38 19.41
CA GLU A 395 -31.61 9.06 19.47
C GLU A 395 -31.91 8.19 20.70
N ASN A 396 -33.19 8.04 21.06
CA ASN A 396 -33.62 7.23 22.20
C ASN A 396 -32.86 7.60 23.49
N PHE A 397 -32.74 8.91 23.72
CA PHE A 397 -31.92 9.47 24.79
C PHE A 397 -32.63 9.40 26.13
N GLU A 398 -31.97 8.82 27.12
CA GLU A 398 -32.46 8.67 28.49
C GLU A 398 -31.37 9.06 29.49
N VAL A 399 -31.78 9.69 30.59
CA VAL A 399 -30.90 10.08 31.69
C VAL A 399 -31.32 9.33 32.96
N SER A 400 -30.42 8.57 33.55
CA SER A 400 -30.59 7.98 34.88
C SER A 400 -29.46 8.44 35.79
N GLY A 401 -29.54 8.13 37.08
CA GLY A 401 -28.46 8.48 37.99
C GLY A 401 -28.83 8.44 39.46
N THR A 402 -27.80 8.61 40.27
CA THR A 402 -27.92 8.78 41.72
C THR A 402 -27.31 10.11 42.11
N THR A 403 -27.99 10.83 42.99
CA THR A 403 -27.45 12.05 43.58
C THR A 403 -28.01 12.22 44.99
N ASP A 404 -27.17 12.73 45.90
CA ASP A 404 -27.59 13.14 47.25
C ASP A 404 -28.30 14.51 47.26
N MET A 405 -28.56 15.09 46.08
CA MET A 405 -29.29 16.35 45.91
C MET A 405 -30.77 16.19 46.27
N ARG A 406 -31.27 17.06 47.15
CA ARG A 406 -32.72 17.18 47.38
C ARG A 406 -33.40 17.60 46.07
N GLY A 407 -34.33 16.77 45.58
CA GLY A 407 -35.01 17.00 44.30
C GLY A 407 -34.33 16.40 43.07
N GLY A 408 -33.25 15.62 43.24
CA GLY A 408 -32.57 14.94 42.13
C GLY A 408 -33.51 14.10 41.25
N ASP A 409 -34.46 13.39 41.84
CA ASP A 409 -35.44 12.58 41.12
C ASP A 409 -36.34 13.40 40.20
N LEU A 410 -36.68 14.62 40.60
CA LEU A 410 -37.48 15.54 39.78
C LEU A 410 -36.67 16.02 38.58
N ILE A 411 -35.38 16.32 38.75
CA ILE A 411 -34.48 16.70 37.66
C ILE A 411 -34.30 15.55 36.67
N LEU A 412 -34.13 14.31 37.17
CA LEU A 412 -34.05 13.11 36.32
C LEU A 412 -35.36 12.89 35.55
N ARG A 413 -36.53 13.04 36.17
CA ARG A 413 -37.83 12.93 35.47
C ARG A 413 -38.02 14.04 34.43
N LEU A 414 -37.61 15.26 34.74
CA LEU A 414 -37.69 16.39 33.81
C LEU A 414 -36.77 16.17 32.59
N ALA A 415 -35.55 15.69 32.81
CA ALA A 415 -34.59 15.38 31.75
C ALA A 415 -35.11 14.30 30.77
N ASN A 416 -35.93 13.37 31.26
CA ASN A 416 -36.55 12.31 30.46
C ASN A 416 -37.91 12.68 29.87
N THR A 417 -38.42 13.91 30.11
CA THR A 417 -39.71 14.33 29.55
C THR A 417 -39.61 14.47 28.03
N PRO A 418 -40.60 13.99 27.24
CA PRO A 418 -40.64 14.18 25.80
C PRO A 418 -40.43 15.65 25.43
N GLY A 419 -39.44 15.93 24.56
CA GLY A 419 -39.02 17.28 24.18
C GLY A 419 -37.77 17.80 24.92
N MET A 420 -37.64 17.54 26.22
CA MET A 420 -36.43 17.87 26.97
C MET A 420 -35.29 16.91 26.64
N SER A 421 -35.57 15.61 26.59
CA SER A 421 -34.60 14.59 26.18
C SER A 421 -34.06 14.83 24.77
N ALA A 422 -34.92 15.26 23.84
CA ALA A 422 -34.55 15.63 22.47
C ALA A 422 -33.68 16.90 22.44
N THR A 423 -33.99 17.89 23.29
CA THR A 423 -33.19 19.12 23.43
C THR A 423 -31.79 18.81 23.97
N ILE A 424 -31.70 17.96 25.00
CA ILE A 424 -30.42 17.52 25.56
C ILE A 424 -29.63 16.73 24.51
N ALA A 425 -30.25 15.78 23.83
CA ALA A 425 -29.61 15.01 22.76
C ALA A 425 -29.10 15.91 21.61
N GLY A 426 -29.88 16.92 21.21
CA GLY A 426 -29.49 17.91 20.21
C GLY A 426 -28.31 18.78 20.64
N ALA A 427 -28.24 19.14 21.92
CA ALA A 427 -27.12 19.88 22.51
C ALA A 427 -25.85 19.04 22.66
N LEU A 428 -25.99 17.72 22.79
CA LEU A 428 -24.87 16.77 22.82
C LEU A 428 -24.36 16.38 21.43
N ALA A 429 -25.10 16.74 20.37
CA ALA A 429 -24.70 16.41 19.02
C ALA A 429 -23.46 17.21 18.57
N GLN A 430 -22.40 16.49 18.24
CA GLN A 430 -21.10 17.05 17.90
C GLN A 430 -20.88 16.99 16.38
N ASN A 431 -20.30 18.05 15.82
CA ASN A 431 -19.81 18.05 14.45
C ASN A 431 -18.29 17.86 14.44
N PHE A 432 -17.82 16.82 13.76
CA PHE A 432 -16.41 16.45 13.64
C PHE A 432 -15.80 16.86 12.28
N GLU A 433 -16.45 17.72 11.50
CA GLU A 433 -15.97 18.12 10.17
C GLU A 433 -14.54 18.69 10.21
N ASN A 434 -14.22 19.52 11.21
CA ASN A 434 -12.89 20.11 11.35
C ASN A 434 -11.83 19.08 11.74
N ASP A 435 -12.12 18.23 12.75
CA ASP A 435 -11.21 17.17 13.19
C ASP A 435 -10.91 16.19 12.05
N TYR A 436 -11.93 15.91 11.24
CA TYR A 436 -11.81 15.06 10.07
C TYR A 436 -10.98 15.69 8.96
N ALA A 437 -11.20 16.97 8.63
CA ALA A 437 -10.42 17.68 7.64
C ALA A 437 -8.94 17.78 8.05
N GLU A 438 -8.68 18.03 9.33
CA GLU A 438 -7.32 18.03 9.89
C GLU A 438 -6.65 16.66 9.77
N LEU A 439 -7.37 15.57 10.10
CA LEU A 439 -6.86 14.22 9.96
C LEU A 439 -6.55 13.87 8.50
N LEU A 440 -7.43 14.22 7.56
CA LEU A 440 -7.17 14.00 6.13
C LEU A 440 -5.95 14.79 5.65
N GLY A 441 -5.77 16.03 6.11
CA GLY A 441 -4.58 16.82 5.82
C GLY A 441 -3.30 16.14 6.33
N LYS A 442 -3.34 15.59 7.55
CA LYS A 442 -2.22 14.81 8.14
C LYS A 442 -1.94 13.53 7.35
N ILE A 443 -2.98 12.81 6.93
CA ILE A 443 -2.84 11.60 6.10
C ILE A 443 -2.24 11.95 4.73
N ALA A 444 -2.74 13.00 4.07
CA ALA A 444 -2.21 13.45 2.79
C ALA A 444 -0.72 13.78 2.91
N HIS A 445 -0.34 14.57 3.91
CA HIS A 445 1.05 14.94 4.16
C HIS A 445 1.94 13.73 4.48
N ALA A 446 1.45 12.78 5.29
CA ALA A 446 2.17 11.55 5.62
C ALA A 446 2.38 10.61 4.42
N ILE A 447 1.54 10.70 3.39
CA ILE A 447 1.67 9.91 2.17
C ILE A 447 2.46 10.65 1.08
N GLU A 448 2.36 11.98 0.99
CA GLU A 448 3.07 12.80 0.00
C GLU A 448 4.60 12.86 0.22
N ASP A 449 5.05 12.74 1.48
CA ASP A 449 6.48 12.88 1.84
C ASP A 449 7.18 11.55 2.11
N LYS A 450 6.57 10.40 1.78
CA LYS A 450 7.20 9.10 2.04
C LYS A 450 8.22 8.77 0.95
N ARG A 451 9.47 9.16 1.21
CA ARG A 451 10.66 8.70 0.50
C ARG A 451 11.17 7.41 1.15
N GLU A 452 11.20 6.33 0.39
CA GLU A 452 11.80 5.06 0.80
C GLU A 452 12.96 4.76 -0.15
N GLY A 453 14.19 5.09 0.28
CA GLY A 453 15.36 5.10 -0.60
C GLY A 453 15.14 6.07 -1.77
N ASP A 454 15.12 5.51 -2.98
CA ASP A 454 14.98 6.26 -4.25
C ASP A 454 13.51 6.40 -4.68
N LEU A 455 12.57 5.79 -3.94
CA LEU A 455 11.16 5.82 -4.29
C LEU A 455 10.47 7.01 -3.64
N VAL A 456 9.84 7.85 -4.48
CA VAL A 456 8.95 8.94 -4.04
C VAL A 456 7.51 8.53 -4.31
N ILE A 457 6.76 8.34 -3.23
CA ILE A 457 5.32 8.02 -3.29
C ILE A 457 4.55 9.33 -3.22
N ARG A 458 3.59 9.50 -4.12
CA ARG A 458 2.60 10.59 -4.06
C ARG A 458 1.21 9.98 -4.03
N ALA A 459 0.39 10.37 -3.07
CA ALA A 459 -1.02 10.06 -3.12
C ALA A 459 -1.86 11.27 -2.70
N LYS A 460 -3.01 11.40 -3.34
CA LYS A 460 -3.96 12.48 -3.09
C LYS A 460 -5.34 11.89 -2.93
N VAL A 461 -5.95 12.10 -1.77
CA VAL A 461 -7.36 11.78 -1.54
C VAL A 461 -8.21 12.87 -2.20
N THR A 462 -9.16 12.48 -3.05
CA THR A 462 -10.01 13.41 -3.82
C THR A 462 -11.45 13.40 -3.32
N LYS A 463 -11.93 12.25 -2.83
CA LYS A 463 -13.29 12.11 -2.33
C LYS A 463 -13.28 11.23 -1.09
N THR A 464 -14.12 11.58 -0.13
CA THR A 464 -14.38 10.74 1.01
C THR A 464 -15.87 10.57 1.25
N GLN A 465 -16.24 9.41 1.77
CA GLN A 465 -17.60 9.07 2.13
C GLN A 465 -17.60 8.45 3.51
N THR A 466 -18.63 8.75 4.30
CA THR A 466 -18.77 8.26 5.67
C THR A 466 -20.12 7.56 5.78
N GLY A 467 -20.09 6.32 6.26
CA GLY A 467 -21.30 5.54 6.46
C GLY A 467 -22.01 5.93 7.75
N ARG A 468 -22.83 5.00 8.25
CA ARG A 468 -23.55 5.19 9.49
C ARG A 468 -22.75 4.66 10.67
N ILE A 469 -22.71 5.43 11.75
CA ILE A 469 -22.16 5.00 13.02
C ILE A 469 -23.07 3.93 13.63
N THR A 470 -22.45 2.90 14.19
CA THR A 470 -23.15 1.86 14.96
C THR A 470 -22.41 1.60 16.26
N ALA A 471 -23.16 1.37 17.34
CA ALA A 471 -22.60 0.93 18.60
C ALA A 471 -22.77 -0.58 18.79
N ALA A 472 -21.72 -1.23 19.27
CA ALA A 472 -21.72 -2.58 19.78
C ALA A 472 -21.27 -2.56 21.25
N GLY A 473 -21.43 -3.68 21.95
CA GLY A 473 -20.93 -3.86 23.31
C GLY A 473 -19.44 -3.54 23.46
N ARG A 474 -18.63 -3.93 22.47
CA ARG A 474 -17.17 -3.76 22.48
C ARG A 474 -16.63 -2.46 21.88
N GLY A 475 -17.47 -1.60 21.28
CA GLY A 475 -16.99 -0.33 20.75
C GLY A 475 -17.94 0.34 19.76
N LEU A 476 -17.50 1.47 19.22
CA LEU A 476 -18.14 2.17 18.11
C LEU A 476 -17.50 1.78 16.79
N TYR A 477 -18.33 1.72 15.75
CA TYR A 477 -17.92 1.43 14.39
C TYR A 477 -18.42 2.51 13.43
N LEU A 478 -17.53 2.97 12.55
CA LEU A 478 -17.85 3.90 11.48
C LEU A 478 -17.10 3.48 10.21
N PRO A 479 -17.79 3.05 9.14
CA PRO A 479 -17.15 2.78 7.87
C PRO A 479 -16.86 4.09 7.13
N VAL A 480 -15.64 4.22 6.65
CA VAL A 480 -15.19 5.36 5.83
C VAL A 480 -14.64 4.84 4.51
N TRP A 481 -14.98 5.50 3.41
CA TRP A 481 -14.38 5.25 2.11
C TRP A 481 -13.61 6.49 1.67
N ALA A 482 -12.46 6.26 1.03
CA ALA A 482 -11.65 7.32 0.45
C ALA A 482 -11.23 6.93 -0.96
N ASP A 483 -11.60 7.74 -1.95
CA ASP A 483 -11.11 7.63 -3.31
C ASP A 483 -10.06 8.71 -3.56
N GLY A 484 -9.11 8.40 -4.44
CA GLY A 484 -8.00 9.29 -4.74
C GLY A 484 -7.14 8.79 -5.88
N THR A 485 -5.97 9.41 -6.00
CA THR A 485 -4.93 9.04 -6.95
C THR A 485 -3.63 8.71 -6.23
N ALA A 486 -2.85 7.78 -6.77
CA ALA A 486 -1.52 7.46 -6.27
C ALA A 486 -0.53 7.30 -7.42
N SER A 487 0.74 7.62 -7.21
CA SER A 487 1.81 7.44 -8.19
C SER A 487 3.15 7.26 -7.48
N ILE A 488 4.06 6.54 -8.11
CA ILE A 488 5.43 6.36 -7.61
C ILE A 488 6.39 6.87 -8.68
N THR A 489 7.39 7.61 -8.27
CA THR A 489 8.51 8.01 -9.13
C THR A 489 9.80 7.51 -8.51
N VAL A 490 10.68 6.94 -9.33
CA VAL A 490 12.06 6.63 -8.92
C VAL A 490 12.88 7.91 -9.11
N LYS A 491 13.52 8.40 -8.06
CA LYS A 491 14.39 9.58 -8.04
C LYS A 491 15.71 9.23 -7.36
N ASP A 492 16.79 9.73 -7.93
CA ASP A 492 18.15 9.76 -7.34
C ASP A 492 18.20 10.29 -5.90
#